data_AF-A0A261BGU2-F1
#
_entry.id   AF-A0A261BGU2-F1
#
_cell.length_a   1.000
_cell.length_b   1.000
_cell.length_c   1.000
_cell.angle_alpha   90.00
_cell.angle_beta   90.00
_cell.angle_gamma   90.00
#
_symmetry.space_group_name_H-M   'P 1'
#
loop_
_entity.id
_entity.type
_entity.pdbx_description
1 polymer ?
#
loop_
_entity_poly.entity_id
_entity_poly.type
_entity_poly.pdbx_seq_one_letter_code
_entity_poly.pdbx_strand_id
1 'polypeptide(L)'
;MLTVKKTVTRTVSILGRSVAPLEQLTLIKNSKIDREVKDVLRQCLITAMNFESSSKDSLDKSKTLVRKSGDSCEITSRSAAFTAASAMKLKKWNDVDDMLRLSTHSPPVITSSIRIRSLAEQSKLSEALSELEKVLMFEEEVFSTSNYSVSDEALDSLCQAIKSASQSTDEMKRFRNLQRLVTKYDRRTSQTIEDLLYTPIHVEKSEPETEPIDETFVKSKKFQDFVKQIPYMKDKATELK
;
A
#
# COMPACT_ATOMS: atom_id res chain seq x y z
N MET A 1 25.93 8.71 -29.67
CA MET A 1 24.97 9.59 -28.96
C MET A 1 23.56 9.23 -29.41
N LEU A 2 22.85 8.44 -28.60
CA LEU A 2 21.47 8.06 -28.87
C LEU A 2 20.57 8.81 -27.88
N THR A 3 19.75 9.70 -28.44
CA THR A 3 18.70 10.46 -27.74
C THR A 3 17.70 9.51 -27.09
N VAL A 4 17.76 9.41 -25.77
CA VAL A 4 16.69 8.84 -24.94
C VAL A 4 15.50 9.80 -25.04
N LYS A 5 14.57 9.51 -25.95
CA LYS A 5 13.29 10.19 -26.00
C LYS A 5 12.56 9.89 -24.69
N LYS A 6 12.38 10.93 -23.88
CA LYS A 6 11.40 10.98 -22.78
C LYS A 6 10.04 10.56 -23.31
N THR A 7 9.61 9.35 -22.98
CA THR A 7 8.20 8.99 -22.95
C THR A 7 7.82 8.99 -21.48
N VAL A 8 7.50 10.16 -20.94
CA VAL A 8 6.86 10.23 -19.61
C VAL A 8 5.45 9.74 -19.81
N THR A 9 5.25 8.45 -19.60
CA THR A 9 3.94 7.83 -19.42
C THR A 9 3.22 8.66 -18.35
N ARG A 10 2.06 9.22 -18.67
CA ARG A 10 1.26 10.01 -17.70
C ARG A 10 0.82 9.07 -16.57
N THR A 11 1.64 8.95 -15.53
CA THR A 11 1.30 8.30 -14.26
C THR A 11 0.27 9.19 -13.57
N VAL A 12 -0.90 8.64 -13.24
CA VAL A 12 -1.86 9.37 -12.43
C VAL A 12 -1.48 9.13 -10.98
N SER A 13 -0.98 10.18 -10.34
CA SER A 13 -0.68 10.22 -8.91
C SER A 13 -1.91 10.74 -8.16
N ILE A 14 -2.47 9.92 -7.27
CA ILE A 14 -3.61 10.29 -6.40
C ILE A 14 -3.19 10.32 -4.93
N LEU A 15 -4.02 10.88 -4.04
CA LEU A 15 -3.81 11.13 -2.60
C LEU A 15 -2.75 12.17 -2.23
N GLY A 16 -1.85 12.55 -3.14
CA GLY A 16 -0.88 13.61 -2.85
C GLY A 16 -1.55 14.92 -2.40
N ARG A 17 -1.14 15.45 -1.24
CA ARG A 17 -1.68 16.70 -0.67
C ARG A 17 -1.44 17.95 -1.54
N SER A 18 -0.64 17.83 -2.59
CA SER A 18 -0.38 18.90 -3.56
C SER A 18 -1.61 19.29 -4.39
N VAL A 19 -2.64 18.44 -4.45
CA VAL A 19 -3.84 18.65 -5.28
C VAL A 19 -5.08 18.48 -4.41
N ALA A 20 -6.04 19.42 -4.50
CA ALA A 20 -7.26 19.36 -3.69
C ALA A 20 -8.09 18.10 -4.03
N PRO A 21 -8.82 17.49 -3.07
CA PRO A 21 -9.60 16.28 -3.31
C PRO A 21 -10.59 16.41 -4.48
N LEU A 22 -11.25 17.56 -4.62
CA LEU A 22 -12.20 17.79 -5.72
C LEU A 22 -11.52 17.81 -7.11
N GLU A 23 -10.30 18.34 -7.17
CA GLU A 23 -9.48 18.34 -8.39
C GLU A 23 -8.99 16.92 -8.70
N GLN A 24 -8.58 16.15 -7.68
CA GLN A 24 -8.22 14.74 -7.84
C GLN A 24 -9.39 13.89 -8.36
N LEU A 25 -10.62 14.11 -7.87
CA LEU A 25 -11.82 13.45 -8.40
C LEU A 25 -12.02 13.76 -9.89
N THR A 26 -11.76 15.01 -10.29
CA THR A 26 -11.86 15.44 -11.68
C THR A 26 -10.78 14.79 -12.54
N LEU A 27 -9.55 14.69 -12.03
CA LEU A 27 -8.45 13.96 -12.69
C LEU A 27 -8.79 12.48 -12.88
N ILE A 28 -9.33 11.80 -11.86
CA ILE A 28 -9.76 10.40 -11.95
C ILE A 28 -10.88 10.25 -12.98
N LYS A 29 -11.85 11.17 -12.99
CA LYS A 29 -12.97 11.13 -13.96
C LYS A 29 -12.47 11.26 -15.40
N ASN A 30 -11.56 12.18 -15.64
CA ASN A 30 -11.04 12.52 -16.98
C ASN A 30 -9.87 11.63 -17.43
N SER A 31 -9.34 10.76 -16.56
CA SER A 31 -8.27 9.84 -16.93
C SER A 31 -8.75 8.79 -17.93
N LYS A 32 -7.83 8.17 -18.66
CA LYS A 32 -8.12 7.04 -19.57
C LYS A 32 -8.00 5.67 -18.86
N ILE A 33 -8.06 5.67 -17.53
CA ILE A 33 -7.97 4.46 -16.71
C ILE A 33 -9.29 3.66 -16.79
N ASP A 34 -9.20 2.34 -16.63
CA ASP A 34 -10.35 1.45 -16.55
C ASP A 34 -11.36 1.87 -15.50
N ARG A 35 -12.64 1.59 -15.78
CA ARG A 35 -13.76 2.00 -14.94
C ARG A 35 -13.64 1.46 -13.51
N GLU A 36 -13.25 0.19 -13.37
CA GLU A 36 -13.12 -0.48 -12.08
C GLU A 36 -12.03 0.16 -11.22
N VAL A 37 -10.88 0.46 -11.82
CA VAL A 37 -9.78 1.16 -11.15
C VAL A 37 -10.20 2.58 -10.76
N LYS A 38 -10.91 3.31 -11.63
CA LYS A 38 -11.48 4.62 -11.27
C LYS A 38 -12.42 4.56 -10.08
N ASP A 39 -13.22 3.50 -9.96
CA ASP A 39 -14.16 3.35 -8.86
C ASP A 39 -13.44 3.12 -7.53
N VAL A 40 -12.40 2.28 -7.49
CA VAL A 40 -11.59 2.11 -6.26
C VAL A 40 -10.75 3.35 -5.92
N LEU A 41 -10.24 4.09 -6.92
CA LEU A 41 -9.54 5.36 -6.70
C LEU A 41 -10.46 6.42 -6.06
N ARG A 42 -11.71 6.54 -6.55
CA ARG A 42 -12.72 7.44 -5.96
C ARG A 42 -13.04 7.04 -4.53
N GLN A 43 -13.23 5.75 -4.27
CA GLN A 43 -13.49 5.26 -2.92
C GLN A 43 -12.35 5.57 -1.96
N CYS A 44 -11.10 5.37 -2.40
CA CYS A 44 -9.91 5.71 -1.61
C CYS A 44 -9.84 7.21 -1.28
N LEU A 45 -10.20 8.06 -2.23
CA LEU A 45 -10.26 9.50 -1.98
C LEU A 45 -11.40 9.90 -1.03
N ILE A 46 -12.57 9.23 -1.14
CA ILE A 46 -13.69 9.43 -0.21
C ILE A 46 -13.30 8.99 1.21
N THR A 47 -12.60 7.87 1.38
CA THR A 47 -12.13 7.43 2.71
C THR A 47 -11.07 8.38 3.28
N ALA A 48 -10.19 8.94 2.44
CA ALA A 48 -9.26 10.00 2.84
C ALA A 48 -10.01 11.26 3.33
N MET A 49 -11.01 11.73 2.59
CA MET A 49 -11.84 12.88 3.02
C MET A 49 -12.60 12.59 4.33
N ASN A 50 -13.10 11.37 4.51
CA ASN A 50 -13.75 10.95 5.75
C ASN A 50 -12.79 10.88 6.94
N PHE A 51 -11.51 10.60 6.69
CA PHE A 51 -10.48 10.59 7.72
C PHE A 51 -10.17 12.01 8.25
N GLU A 52 -10.29 13.04 7.40
CA GLU A 52 -10.14 14.44 7.81
C GLU A 52 -11.26 14.87 8.76
N SER A 53 -12.51 14.50 8.46
CA SER A 53 -13.68 14.91 9.26
C SER A 53 -13.72 14.30 10.66
N SER A 54 -13.02 13.17 10.87
CA SER A 54 -12.92 12.45 12.16
C SER A 54 -14.28 12.20 12.86
N SER A 55 -15.35 11.98 12.09
CA SER A 55 -16.70 11.76 12.63
C SER A 55 -17.08 10.27 12.63
N LYS A 56 -17.96 9.86 13.57
CA LYS A 56 -18.46 8.47 13.64
C LYS A 56 -19.23 8.08 12.37
N ASP A 57 -20.04 8.98 11.83
CA ASP A 57 -20.80 8.76 10.59
C ASP A 57 -19.85 8.56 9.39
N SER A 58 -18.81 9.38 9.28
CA SER A 58 -17.75 9.23 8.26
C SER A 58 -16.99 7.91 8.40
N LEU A 59 -16.73 7.45 9.63
CA LEU A 59 -16.12 6.15 9.88
C LEU A 59 -17.03 5.00 9.41
N ASP A 60 -18.32 5.02 9.76
CA ASP A 60 -19.27 3.96 9.39
C ASP A 60 -19.48 3.89 7.86
N LYS A 61 -19.50 5.04 7.18
CA LYS A 61 -19.48 5.13 5.71
C LYS A 61 -18.22 4.51 5.12
N SER A 62 -17.05 4.84 5.67
CA SER A 62 -15.76 4.32 5.20
C SER A 62 -15.64 2.81 5.39
N LYS A 63 -16.07 2.28 6.55
CA LYS A 63 -16.12 0.82 6.79
C LYS A 63 -16.99 0.10 5.77
N THR A 64 -18.14 0.67 5.42
CA THR A 64 -19.05 0.10 4.42
C THR A 64 -18.39 0.05 3.04
N LEU A 65 -17.69 1.11 2.63
CA LEU A 65 -16.95 1.16 1.38
C LEU A 65 -15.82 0.12 1.35
N VAL A 66 -14.97 0.11 2.38
CA VAL A 66 -13.82 -0.82 2.47
C VAL A 66 -14.27 -2.27 2.43
N ARG A 67 -15.30 -2.65 3.19
CA ARG A 67 -15.81 -4.04 3.20
C ARG A 67 -16.40 -4.46 1.86
N LYS A 68 -16.97 -3.52 1.11
CA LYS A 68 -17.51 -3.80 -0.23
C LYS A 68 -16.39 -4.03 -1.25
N SER A 69 -15.31 -3.27 -1.14
CA SER A 69 -14.19 -3.33 -2.10
C SER A 69 -13.21 -4.46 -1.80
N GLY A 70 -13.14 -4.92 -0.56
CA GLY A 70 -12.24 -5.99 -0.13
C GLY A 70 -10.78 -5.53 -0.08
N ASP A 71 -9.87 -6.50 -0.11
CA ASP A 71 -8.42 -6.29 -0.06
C ASP A 71 -7.76 -6.97 -1.27
N SER A 72 -7.72 -6.24 -2.40
CA SER A 72 -7.28 -6.79 -3.69
C SER A 72 -6.06 -6.08 -4.28
N CYS A 73 -5.81 -4.83 -3.89
CA CYS A 73 -4.66 -4.05 -4.35
C CYS A 73 -4.30 -2.94 -3.37
N GLU A 74 -3.18 -2.25 -3.61
CA GLU A 74 -2.71 -1.15 -2.77
C GLU A 74 -3.79 -0.08 -2.53
N ILE A 75 -4.59 0.27 -3.56
CA ILE A 75 -5.63 1.32 -3.46
C ILE A 75 -6.73 0.91 -2.45
N THR A 76 -7.19 -0.34 -2.52
CA THR A 76 -8.20 -0.85 -1.59
C THR A 76 -7.64 -0.99 -0.18
N SER A 77 -6.40 -1.49 -0.07
CA SER A 77 -5.71 -1.62 1.22
C SER A 77 -5.46 -0.25 1.86
N ARG A 78 -5.13 0.78 1.05
CA ARG A 78 -4.95 2.15 1.53
C ARG A 78 -6.25 2.73 2.06
N SER A 79 -7.36 2.43 1.40
CA SER A 79 -8.70 2.81 1.89
C SER A 79 -9.00 2.20 3.26
N ALA A 80 -8.60 0.94 3.47
CA ALA A 80 -8.68 0.28 4.76
C ALA A 80 -7.76 0.93 5.80
N ALA A 81 -6.53 1.29 5.43
CA ALA A 81 -5.59 1.99 6.30
C ALA A 81 -6.09 3.37 6.75
N PHE A 82 -6.67 4.17 5.85
CA PHE A 82 -7.35 5.43 6.22
C PHE A 82 -8.49 5.20 7.21
N THR A 83 -9.27 4.14 7.00
CA THR A 83 -10.39 3.79 7.88
C THR A 83 -9.89 3.32 9.25
N ALA A 84 -8.80 2.54 9.30
CA ALA A 84 -8.14 2.13 10.54
C ALA A 84 -7.61 3.34 11.32
N ALA A 85 -6.95 4.28 10.64
CA ALA A 85 -6.47 5.51 11.27
C ALA A 85 -7.62 6.40 11.78
N SER A 86 -8.75 6.43 11.07
CA SER A 86 -9.98 7.12 11.53
C SER A 86 -10.55 6.47 12.79
N ALA A 87 -10.61 5.13 12.81
CA ALA A 87 -11.05 4.37 13.98
C ALA A 87 -10.13 4.59 15.18
N MET A 88 -8.81 4.70 14.94
CA MET A 88 -7.81 5.00 15.97
C MET A 88 -8.04 6.38 16.59
N LYS A 89 -8.25 7.43 15.79
CA LYS A 89 -8.62 8.78 16.29
C LYS A 89 -9.87 8.75 17.19
N LEU A 90 -10.82 7.88 16.86
CA LEU A 90 -12.08 7.70 17.59
C LEU A 90 -12.02 6.65 18.72
N LYS A 91 -10.84 6.09 18.99
CA LYS A 91 -10.61 5.03 19.99
C LYS A 91 -11.53 3.80 19.81
N LYS A 92 -11.87 3.48 18.56
CA LYS A 92 -12.65 2.30 18.18
C LYS A 92 -11.71 1.14 17.85
N TRP A 93 -11.06 0.59 18.88
CA TRP A 93 -9.98 -0.38 18.72
C TRP A 93 -10.35 -1.64 17.93
N ASN A 94 -11.56 -2.17 18.13
CA ASN A 94 -12.04 -3.31 17.34
C ASN A 94 -12.12 -2.97 15.84
N ASP A 95 -12.58 -1.76 15.50
CA ASP A 95 -12.61 -1.29 14.12
C ASP A 95 -11.19 -1.09 13.56
N VAL A 96 -10.20 -0.69 14.39
CA VAL A 96 -8.79 -0.60 13.96
C VAL A 96 -8.28 -1.95 13.51
N ASP A 97 -8.43 -2.99 14.34
CA ASP A 97 -7.95 -4.33 14.01
C ASP A 97 -8.67 -4.93 12.80
N ASP A 98 -9.99 -4.75 12.72
CA ASP A 98 -10.80 -5.20 11.58
C ASP A 98 -10.33 -4.56 10.27
N MET A 99 -10.07 -3.25 10.26
CA MET A 99 -9.63 -2.54 9.06
C MET A 99 -8.18 -2.86 8.70
N LEU A 100 -7.29 -3.04 9.68
CA LEU A 100 -5.90 -3.44 9.40
C LEU A 100 -5.81 -4.84 8.76
N ARG A 101 -6.74 -5.75 9.04
CA ARG A 101 -6.82 -7.06 8.35
C ARG A 101 -7.13 -6.94 6.86
N LEU A 102 -7.73 -5.83 6.43
CA LEU A 102 -8.07 -5.53 5.04
C LEU A 102 -7.04 -4.60 4.37
N SER A 103 -5.86 -4.46 4.97
CA SER A 103 -4.80 -3.56 4.50
C SER A 103 -3.52 -4.30 4.09
N THR A 104 -3.63 -5.57 3.66
CA THR A 104 -2.46 -6.44 3.45
C THR A 104 -1.53 -5.97 2.32
N HIS A 105 -2.05 -5.23 1.34
CA HIS A 105 -1.26 -4.63 0.27
C HIS A 105 -0.90 -3.16 0.55
N SER A 106 -1.00 -2.67 1.79
CA SER A 106 -0.47 -1.34 2.14
C SER A 106 1.01 -1.42 2.49
N PRO A 107 1.80 -0.36 2.24
CA PRO A 107 3.16 -0.26 2.75
C PRO A 107 3.25 -0.62 4.24
N PRO A 108 4.18 -1.50 4.65
CA PRO A 108 4.31 -1.94 6.04
C PRO A 108 4.45 -0.78 7.04
N VAL A 109 5.14 0.30 6.64
CA VAL A 109 5.30 1.50 7.46
C VAL A 109 3.98 2.11 7.92
N ILE A 110 2.90 2.00 7.13
CA ILE A 110 1.59 2.52 7.49
C ILE A 110 0.91 1.60 8.49
N THR A 111 0.80 0.31 8.15
CA THR A 111 0.04 -0.67 8.93
C THR A 111 0.69 -0.94 10.28
N SER A 112 2.01 -1.12 10.31
CA SER A 112 2.77 -1.30 11.55
C SER A 112 2.73 -0.05 12.42
N SER A 113 2.83 1.16 11.85
CA SER A 113 2.73 2.39 12.65
C SER A 113 1.36 2.56 13.30
N ILE A 114 0.28 2.34 12.56
CA ILE A 114 -1.09 2.40 13.11
C ILE A 114 -1.27 1.34 14.20
N ARG A 115 -0.79 0.11 13.97
CA ARG A 115 -0.91 -1.00 14.92
C ARG A 115 -0.11 -0.76 16.20
N ILE A 116 1.15 -0.35 16.09
CA ILE A 116 2.01 -0.06 17.25
C ILE A 116 1.40 1.07 18.08
N ARG A 117 0.96 2.17 17.43
CA ARG A 117 0.35 3.29 18.13
C ARG A 117 -0.97 2.90 18.81
N SER A 118 -1.84 2.17 18.12
CA SER A 118 -3.13 1.76 18.70
C SER A 118 -2.95 0.81 19.89
N LEU A 119 -1.96 -0.09 19.85
CA LEU A 119 -1.63 -0.97 20.98
C LEU A 119 -1.00 -0.19 22.15
N ALA A 120 -0.13 0.78 21.85
CA ALA A 120 0.45 1.67 22.86
C ALA A 120 -0.63 2.48 23.60
N GLU A 121 -1.59 3.06 22.87
CA GLU A 121 -2.72 3.81 23.46
C GLU A 121 -3.68 2.92 24.28
N GLN A 122 -3.70 1.60 24.00
CA GLN A 122 -4.42 0.61 24.80
C GLN A 122 -3.61 0.04 25.98
N SER A 123 -2.39 0.53 26.22
CA SER A 123 -1.45 -0.03 27.21
C SER A 123 -1.11 -1.51 26.99
N LYS A 124 -1.28 -2.03 25.77
CA LYS A 124 -0.90 -3.40 25.38
C LYS A 124 0.57 -3.46 24.98
N LEU A 125 1.45 -3.13 25.93
CA LEU A 125 2.88 -2.88 25.67
C LEU A 125 3.61 -4.09 25.07
N SER A 126 3.33 -5.30 25.57
CA SER A 126 3.96 -6.53 25.06
C SER A 126 3.60 -6.81 23.60
N GLU A 127 2.33 -6.59 23.24
CA GLU A 127 1.84 -6.73 21.86
C GLU A 127 2.47 -5.65 20.96
N ALA A 128 2.53 -4.40 21.42
CA ALA A 128 3.14 -3.30 20.68
C ALA A 128 4.64 -3.53 20.42
N LEU A 129 5.38 -4.04 21.41
CA LEU A 129 6.79 -4.40 21.27
C LEU A 129 7.01 -5.58 20.32
N SER A 130 6.11 -6.57 20.35
CA SER A 130 6.16 -7.70 19.43
C SER A 130 5.86 -7.27 17.99
N GLU A 131 4.99 -6.28 17.80
CA GLU A 131 4.75 -5.69 16.49
C GLU A 131 5.97 -4.89 15.98
N LEU A 132 6.63 -4.13 16.86
CA LEU A 132 7.89 -3.45 16.53
C LEU A 132 9.03 -4.42 16.19
N GLU A 133 9.01 -5.63 16.74
CA GLU A 133 9.99 -6.66 16.40
C GLU A 133 9.77 -7.21 14.99
N LYS A 134 8.51 -7.43 14.58
CA LYS A 134 8.16 -7.86 13.20
C LYS A 134 8.61 -6.86 12.14
N VAL A 135 8.66 -5.57 12.48
CA VAL A 135 9.17 -4.51 11.61
C VAL A 135 10.59 -4.79 11.12
N LEU A 136 11.42 -5.53 11.87
CA LEU A 136 12.77 -5.92 11.45
C LEU A 136 12.78 -7.07 10.44
N MET A 137 11.66 -7.78 10.25
CA MET A 137 11.52 -8.96 9.39
C MET A 137 11.02 -8.64 7.98
N PHE A 138 10.60 -7.39 7.69
CA PHE A 138 10.16 -7.03 6.35
C PHE A 138 11.37 -6.93 5.41
N GLU A 139 11.57 -7.87 4.50
CA GLU A 139 12.84 -7.93 3.73
C GLU A 139 12.86 -7.02 2.49
N GLU A 140 11.74 -6.41 2.10
CA GLU A 140 11.58 -5.78 0.78
C GLU A 140 11.14 -4.32 0.82
N GLU A 141 11.64 -3.52 -0.12
CA GLU A 141 11.03 -2.24 -0.51
C GLU A 141 9.70 -2.55 -1.19
N VAL A 142 8.60 -2.27 -0.48
CA VAL A 142 7.25 -2.43 -1.03
C VAL A 142 6.76 -1.05 -1.46
N PHE A 143 6.36 -0.91 -2.72
CA PHE A 143 5.86 0.35 -3.31
C PHE A 143 6.90 1.48 -3.35
N SER A 144 6.49 2.70 -3.70
CA SER A 144 7.33 3.90 -3.68
C SER A 144 7.65 4.42 -2.26
N THR A 145 7.53 3.56 -1.25
CA THR A 145 8.06 3.83 0.09
C THR A 145 9.43 3.21 0.17
N SER A 146 10.44 3.96 0.64
CA SER A 146 11.77 3.42 0.95
C SER A 146 11.66 2.22 1.92
N ASN A 147 12.79 1.63 2.32
CA ASN A 147 12.86 0.53 3.29
C ASN A 147 12.32 0.86 4.73
N TYR A 148 11.52 1.91 4.88
CA TYR A 148 10.85 2.28 6.12
C TYR A 148 9.76 1.27 6.48
N SER A 149 9.63 1.01 7.77
CA SER A 149 8.69 0.03 8.31
C SER A 149 7.99 0.53 9.57
N VAL A 150 8.44 1.64 10.17
CA VAL A 150 7.76 2.31 11.28
C VAL A 150 7.99 3.83 11.26
N SER A 151 7.01 4.61 11.72
CA SER A 151 7.14 6.06 11.90
C SER A 151 7.67 6.41 13.29
N ASP A 152 8.38 7.53 13.38
CA ASP A 152 8.85 8.12 14.64
C ASP A 152 7.69 8.43 15.59
N GLU A 153 6.57 8.91 15.05
CA GLU A 153 5.35 9.16 15.79
C GLU A 153 4.85 7.92 16.56
N ALA A 154 4.86 6.74 15.92
CA ALA A 154 4.47 5.49 16.57
C ALA A 154 5.47 5.04 17.63
N LEU A 155 6.78 5.22 17.38
CA LEU A 155 7.84 4.92 18.36
C LEU A 155 7.75 5.82 19.59
N ASP A 156 7.49 7.11 19.39
CA ASP A 156 7.33 8.08 20.48
C ASP A 156 6.10 7.78 21.31
N SER A 157 4.97 7.45 20.67
CA SER A 157 3.75 7.01 21.37
C SER A 157 4.00 5.77 22.22
N LEU A 158 4.71 4.76 21.70
CA LEU A 158 5.08 3.57 22.46
C LEU A 158 6.02 3.90 23.63
N CYS A 159 7.04 4.72 23.40
CA CYS A 159 7.96 5.17 24.44
C CYS A 159 7.23 5.89 25.59
N GLN A 160 6.29 6.78 25.26
CA GLN A 160 5.47 7.50 26.24
C GLN A 160 4.55 6.55 27.02
N ALA A 161 3.91 5.60 26.35
CA ALA A 161 3.06 4.60 26.99
C ALA A 161 3.86 3.73 27.99
N ILE A 162 5.06 3.26 27.62
CA ILE A 162 5.94 2.50 28.50
C ILE A 162 6.35 3.34 29.72
N LYS A 163 6.75 4.60 29.52
CA LYS A 163 7.13 5.51 30.62
C LYS A 163 6.00 5.77 31.61
N SER A 164 4.75 5.73 31.12
CA SER A 164 3.56 6.00 31.94
C SER A 164 3.07 4.78 32.71
N ALA A 165 3.52 3.57 32.35
CA ALA A 165 3.15 2.33 33.01
C ALA A 165 4.00 2.08 34.27
N SER A 166 3.38 1.55 35.33
CA SER A 166 4.08 1.09 36.52
C SER A 166 4.86 -0.18 36.23
N GLN A 167 6.09 -0.29 36.75
CA GLN A 167 6.96 -1.48 36.61
C GLN A 167 7.36 -1.82 35.16
N SER A 168 7.64 -0.81 34.33
CA SER A 168 7.92 -0.97 32.89
C SER A 168 9.41 -1.09 32.51
N THR A 169 10.27 -1.45 33.46
CA THR A 169 11.74 -1.45 33.27
C THR A 169 12.18 -2.41 32.15
N ASP A 170 11.57 -3.61 32.11
CA ASP A 170 11.91 -4.64 31.13
C ASP A 170 11.39 -4.28 29.74
N GLU A 171 10.16 -3.74 29.65
CA GLU A 171 9.57 -3.20 28.44
C GLU A 171 10.42 -2.06 27.88
N MET A 172 10.89 -1.15 28.73
CA MET A 172 11.76 -0.05 28.32
C MET A 172 13.10 -0.56 27.79
N LYS A 173 13.69 -1.57 28.44
CA LYS A 173 14.93 -2.21 27.97
C LYS A 173 14.73 -2.86 26.59
N ARG A 174 13.64 -3.60 26.41
CA ARG A 174 13.27 -4.21 25.12
C ARG A 174 13.05 -3.15 24.04
N PHE A 175 12.29 -2.10 24.36
CA PHE A 175 12.06 -0.96 23.46
C PHE A 175 13.36 -0.32 23.00
N ARG A 176 14.28 -0.01 23.92
CA ARG A 176 15.57 0.62 23.58
C ARG A 176 16.43 -0.23 22.66
N ASN A 177 16.42 -1.55 22.85
CA ASN A 177 17.13 -2.46 21.95
C ASN A 177 16.51 -2.46 20.55
N LEU A 178 15.18 -2.60 20.46
CA LEU A 178 14.46 -2.54 19.18
C LEU A 178 14.65 -1.18 18.49
N GLN A 179 14.56 -0.07 19.22
CA GLN A 179 14.79 1.29 18.72
C GLN A 179 16.17 1.45 18.09
N ARG A 180 17.22 0.88 18.70
CA ARG A 180 18.58 0.88 18.14
C ARG A 180 18.65 0.06 16.86
N LEU A 181 18.00 -1.10 16.80
CA LEU A 181 18.00 -1.96 15.61
C LEU A 181 17.28 -1.29 14.44
N VAL A 182 16.07 -0.76 14.65
CA VAL A 182 15.33 -0.06 13.58
C VAL A 182 16.08 1.18 13.08
N THR A 183 16.83 1.87 13.96
CA THR A 183 17.67 3.00 13.55
C THR A 183 18.91 2.53 12.79
N LYS A 184 19.58 1.47 13.26
CA LYS A 184 20.79 0.91 12.62
C LYS A 184 20.52 0.44 11.18
N TYR A 185 19.34 -0.11 10.93
CA TYR A 185 18.94 -0.64 9.62
C TYR A 185 18.08 0.33 8.79
N ASP A 186 18.00 1.61 9.18
CA ASP A 186 17.23 2.66 8.49
C ASP A 186 15.75 2.31 8.23
N ARG A 187 15.12 1.68 9.22
CA ARG A 187 13.74 1.16 9.14
C ARG A 187 12.69 2.14 9.66
N ARG A 188 13.12 3.34 10.06
CA ARG A 188 12.26 4.37 10.64
C ARG A 188 12.14 5.58 9.73
N THR A 189 11.02 6.27 9.78
CA THR A 189 10.79 7.53 9.04
C THR A 189 10.30 8.63 9.96
N SER A 190 10.69 9.87 9.67
CA SER A 190 10.19 11.06 10.34
C SER A 190 8.80 11.49 9.84
N GLN A 191 8.27 10.85 8.79
CA GLN A 191 6.91 11.13 8.29
C GLN A 191 5.87 10.65 9.31
N THR A 192 4.83 11.45 9.53
CA THR A 192 3.71 11.07 10.40
C THR A 192 2.88 9.96 9.74
N ILE A 193 2.06 9.27 10.52
CA ILE A 193 1.08 8.30 9.98
C ILE A 193 0.19 8.98 8.95
N GLU A 194 -0.16 10.23 9.19
CA GLU A 194 -0.99 11.00 8.28
C GLU A 194 -0.27 11.27 6.95
N ASP A 195 0.97 11.76 6.99
CA ASP A 195 1.74 12.02 5.78
C ASP A 195 1.94 10.74 4.96
N LEU A 196 2.21 9.63 5.63
CA LEU A 196 2.37 8.32 5.01
C LEU A 196 1.10 7.83 4.31
N LEU A 197 -0.08 8.06 4.91
CA LEU A 197 -1.36 7.71 4.31
C LEU A 197 -1.61 8.47 3.00
N TYR A 198 -1.22 9.75 2.96
CA TYR A 198 -1.32 10.61 1.78
C TYR A 198 -0.13 10.50 0.81
N THR A 199 0.81 9.58 1.04
CA THR A 199 1.86 9.28 0.06
C THR A 199 1.21 8.91 -1.28
N PRO A 200 1.67 9.51 -2.41
CA PRO A 200 0.94 9.34 -3.64
C PRO A 200 0.96 7.91 -4.17
N ILE A 201 -0.21 7.42 -4.59
CA ILE A 201 -0.31 6.14 -5.29
C ILE A 201 -0.12 6.39 -6.77
N HIS A 202 0.85 5.69 -7.35
CA HIS A 202 1.18 5.76 -8.77
C HIS A 202 0.41 4.67 -9.51
N VAL A 203 -0.55 5.07 -10.34
CA VAL A 203 -1.22 4.13 -11.24
C VAL A 203 -0.45 4.13 -12.56
N GLU A 204 0.35 3.09 -12.77
CA GLU A 204 0.96 2.82 -14.07
C GLU A 204 -0.12 2.43 -15.06
N LYS A 205 0.02 2.90 -16.30
CA LYS A 205 -0.79 2.38 -17.39
C LYS A 205 -0.21 1.03 -17.75
N SER A 206 -1.00 -0.03 -17.62
CA SER A 206 -0.81 -1.18 -18.49
C SER A 206 -1.10 -0.70 -19.92
N GLU A 207 -0.06 -0.33 -20.66
CA GLU A 207 -0.14 -0.62 -22.09
C GLU A 207 -0.26 -2.14 -22.17
N PRO A 208 -1.20 -2.71 -22.95
CA PRO A 208 -1.09 -4.11 -23.27
C PRO A 208 0.28 -4.29 -23.94
N GLU A 209 1.21 -4.96 -23.27
CA GLU A 209 2.38 -5.58 -23.91
C GLU A 209 1.90 -6.72 -24.82
N THR A 210 0.97 -6.44 -25.72
CA THR A 210 1.03 -7.04 -27.03
C THR A 210 2.11 -6.25 -27.74
N GLU A 211 3.36 -6.70 -27.62
CA GLU A 211 4.26 -6.59 -28.77
C GLU A 211 3.41 -6.98 -29.99
N PRO A 212 3.31 -6.12 -31.02
CA PRO A 212 2.55 -6.48 -32.19
C PRO A 212 3.17 -7.78 -32.69
N ILE A 213 2.47 -8.90 -32.50
CA ILE A 213 2.89 -10.18 -33.06
C ILE A 213 3.01 -9.87 -34.53
N ASP A 214 4.24 -9.82 -35.03
CA ASP A 214 4.47 -9.54 -36.42
C ASP A 214 3.89 -10.73 -37.20
N GLU A 215 2.65 -10.58 -37.65
CA GLU A 215 1.95 -11.63 -38.35
C GLU A 215 2.73 -12.09 -39.59
N THR A 216 3.58 -11.21 -40.14
CA THR A 216 4.45 -11.58 -41.25
C THR A 216 5.60 -12.49 -40.82
N PHE A 217 6.11 -12.34 -39.59
CA PHE A 217 7.12 -13.25 -39.02
C PHE A 217 6.53 -14.63 -38.69
N VAL A 218 5.33 -14.69 -38.10
CA VAL A 218 4.64 -15.96 -37.78
C VAL A 218 4.25 -16.73 -39.05
N LYS A 219 3.91 -16.02 -40.12
CA LYS A 219 3.63 -16.59 -41.45
C LYS A 219 4.90 -16.84 -42.28
N SER A 220 6.09 -16.45 -41.78
CA SER A 220 7.34 -16.59 -42.53
C SER A 220 7.78 -18.05 -42.67
N LYS A 221 8.40 -18.36 -43.81
CA LYS A 221 8.93 -19.71 -44.08
C LYS A 221 9.97 -20.14 -43.04
N LYS A 222 10.79 -19.20 -42.54
CA LYS A 222 11.79 -19.44 -41.50
C LYS A 222 11.17 -19.89 -40.18
N PHE A 223 10.08 -19.24 -39.75
CA PHE A 223 9.38 -19.61 -38.51
C PHE A 223 8.70 -20.98 -38.64
N GLN A 224 8.06 -21.26 -39.77
CA GLN A 224 7.44 -22.55 -40.06
C GLN A 224 8.46 -23.70 -40.09
N ASP A 225 9.63 -23.47 -40.67
CA ASP A 225 10.72 -24.46 -40.71
C ASP A 225 11.35 -24.68 -39.32
N PHE A 226 11.41 -23.64 -38.48
CA PHE A 226 11.84 -23.74 -37.08
C PHE A 226 10.86 -24.57 -36.24
N VAL A 227 9.54 -24.33 -36.35
CA VAL A 227 8.52 -25.09 -35.61
C VAL A 227 8.56 -26.58 -35.97
N LYS A 228 8.83 -26.93 -37.24
CA LYS A 228 8.97 -28.32 -37.69
C LYS A 228 10.19 -29.06 -37.12
N GLN A 229 11.18 -28.32 -36.62
CA GLN A 229 12.36 -28.91 -35.97
C GLN A 229 12.12 -29.20 -34.48
N ILE A 230 11.02 -28.71 -33.89
CA ILE A 230 10.70 -28.94 -32.48
C ILE A 230 10.09 -30.36 -32.33
N PRO A 231 10.72 -31.27 -31.56
CA PRO A 231 10.37 -32.71 -31.54
C PRO A 231 8.92 -33.03 -31.19
N TYR A 232 8.27 -32.21 -30.35
CA TYR A 232 6.93 -32.46 -29.80
C TYR A 232 5.79 -31.74 -30.54
N MET A 233 6.11 -30.94 -31.57
CA MET A 233 5.12 -30.19 -32.35
C MET A 233 4.83 -30.84 -33.73
N LYS A 234 5.51 -31.94 -34.05
CA LYS A 234 5.37 -32.64 -35.35
C LYS A 234 3.99 -33.30 -35.53
N ASP A 235 3.37 -33.75 -34.45
CA ASP A 235 2.13 -34.54 -34.54
C ASP A 235 0.87 -33.69 -34.77
N LYS A 236 0.92 -32.38 -34.48
CA LYS A 236 -0.22 -31.46 -34.69
C LYS A 236 -0.25 -30.79 -36.07
N ALA A 237 0.79 -30.94 -36.88
CA ALA A 237 0.84 -30.35 -38.23
C ALA A 237 -0.03 -31.10 -39.26
N THR A 238 -0.60 -32.25 -38.89
CA THR A 238 -1.39 -33.12 -39.78
C THR A 238 -2.90 -32.88 -39.72
N GLU A 239 -3.40 -32.09 -38.76
CA GLU A 239 -4.85 -31.82 -38.58
C GLU A 239 -5.35 -30.53 -39.25
N LEU A 240 -4.48 -29.81 -39.97
CA LEU A 240 -4.84 -28.62 -40.75
C LEU A 240 -4.70 -28.88 -42.25
N LYS A 241 -5.45 -29.87 -42.75
CA LYS A 241 -5.74 -30.02 -44.18
C LYS A 241 -7.24 -29.85 -44.43
#